data_AF-A0A2D3W0V2-F1
#
_entry.id   AF-A0A2D3W0V2-F1
#
_cell.length_a   1.000
_cell.length_b   1.000
_cell.length_c   1.000
_cell.angle_alpha   90.00
_cell.angle_beta   90.00
_cell.angle_gamma   90.00
#
_symmetry.space_group_name_H-M   'P 1'
#
loop_
_entity.id
_entity.type
_entity.pdbx_description
1 polymer ?
#
loop_
_entity_poly.entity_id
_entity_poly.type
_entity_poly.pdbx_seq_one_letter_code
_entity_poly.pdbx_strand_id
1 'polypeptide(L)' 'MSDFDKLPEAAKRYINRIEELTNTKVGIISTSPERNDTIVL' A
#
# COMPACT_ATOMS: atom_id res chain seq x y z
N MET A 1 -0.71 9.25 -5.83
CA MET A 1 -1.97 8.69 -5.29
C MET A 1 -1.79 8.49 -3.79
N SER A 2 -2.62 9.08 -2.92
CA SER A 2 -2.42 9.09 -1.46
C SER A 2 -3.55 8.45 -0.64
N ASP A 3 -4.48 7.77 -1.32
CA ASP A 3 -5.66 7.15 -0.72
C ASP A 3 -5.66 5.64 -1.03
N PHE A 4 -5.69 4.81 0.01
CA PHE A 4 -5.65 3.36 -0.13
C PHE A 4 -6.88 2.80 -0.84
N ASP A 5 -8.06 3.38 -0.61
CA ASP A 5 -9.31 2.87 -1.17
C ASP A 5 -9.39 3.07 -2.68
N LYS A 6 -8.61 4.04 -3.20
CA LYS A 6 -8.48 4.32 -4.64
C LYS A 6 -7.47 3.40 -5.34
N LEU A 7 -6.75 2.56 -4.61
CA LEU A 7 -5.86 1.58 -5.23
C LEU A 7 -6.68 0.56 -6.03
N PRO A 8 -6.14 0.08 -7.17
CA PRO A 8 -6.72 -1.06 -7.87
C PRO A 8 -6.84 -2.27 -6.94
N GLU A 9 -7.92 -3.04 -7.06
CA GLU A 9 -8.16 -4.22 -6.22
C GLU A 9 -7.01 -5.25 -6.27
N ALA A 10 -6.33 -5.36 -7.41
CA ALA A 10 -5.14 -6.22 -7.53
C ALA A 10 -3.98 -5.76 -6.64
N ALA A 11 -3.78 -4.45 -6.50
CA ALA A 11 -2.73 -3.88 -5.64
C ALA A 11 -3.06 -4.10 -4.16
N LYS A 12 -4.31 -3.89 -3.75
CA LYS A 12 -4.78 -4.18 -2.38
C LYS A 12 -4.55 -5.65 -2.02
N ARG A 13 -4.93 -6.58 -2.91
CA ARG A 13 -4.67 -8.02 -2.72
C ARG A 13 -3.19 -8.34 -2.61
N TYR A 14 -2.34 -7.69 -3.41
CA TYR A 14 -0.89 -7.89 -3.36
C TYR A 14 -0.30 -7.46 -2.01
N ILE A 15 -0.71 -6.29 -1.51
CA ILE A 15 -0.29 -5.78 -0.20
C ILE A 15 -0.73 -6.75 0.91
N ASN A 16 -1.99 -7.17 0.92
CA ASN A 16 -2.50 -8.14 1.89
C ASN A 16 -1.69 -9.45 1.85
N ARG A 17 -1.33 -9.93 0.66
CA ARG A 17 -0.52 -11.13 0.52
C ARG A 17 0.88 -10.99 1.13
N ILE A 18 1.50 -9.82 1.01
CA ILE A 18 2.78 -9.52 1.66
C ILE A 18 2.63 -9.57 3.18
N GLU A 19 1.57 -8.97 3.73
CA GLU A 19 1.32 -8.99 5.18
C GLU A 19 1.16 -10.41 5.70
N GLU A 20 0.38 -11.24 5.01
CA GLU A 20 0.17 -12.65 5.37
C GLU A 20 1.48 -13.44 5.38
N LEU A 21 2.31 -13.28 4.34
CA LEU A 21 3.56 -14.03 4.19
C LEU A 21 4.63 -13.61 5.19
N THR A 22 4.65 -12.33 5.55
CA THR A 22 5.67 -11.75 6.43
C THR A 22 5.20 -11.67 7.89
N ASN A 23 3.93 -11.98 8.15
CA ASN A 23 3.28 -11.82 9.44
C ASN A 23 3.51 -10.42 10.06
N THR A 24 3.58 -9.40 9.20
CA THR A 24 3.94 -8.02 9.54
C THR A 24 3.02 -7.05 8.81
N LYS A 25 2.63 -5.96 9.47
CA LYS A 25 1.75 -4.95 8.90
C LYS A 25 2.51 -3.95 8.03
N VAL A 26 1.92 -3.57 6.90
CA VAL A 26 2.39 -2.49 6.05
C VAL A 26 1.88 -1.17 6.62
N GLY A 27 2.80 -0.30 7.02
CA GLY A 27 2.46 1.04 7.55
C GLY A 27 2.55 2.16 6.51
N ILE A 28 3.32 1.99 5.44
CA ILE A 28 3.59 3.04 4.46
C ILE A 28 3.66 2.44 3.04
N ILE A 29 3.02 3.11 2.08
CA ILE A 29 3.06 2.74 0.66
C ILE A 29 3.43 3.99 -0.16
N SER A 30 4.59 3.98 -0.80
CA SER A 30 4.98 5.00 -1.78
C SER A 30 4.47 4.59 -3.16
N THR A 31 3.70 5.48 -3.81
CA THR A 31 3.08 5.21 -5.12
C THR A 31 3.77 5.94 -6.28
N SER A 32 4.67 6.88 -5.99
CA SER A 32 5.49 7.59 -6.97
C SER A 32 6.74 8.19 -6.30
N PRO A 33 7.69 8.76 -7.06
CA PRO A 33 8.84 9.48 -6.51
C PRO A 33 8.49 10.76 -5.74
N GLU A 34 7.28 11.32 -5.94
CA GLU A 34 6.84 12.54 -5.26
C GLU A 34 6.46 12.25 -3.80
N ARG A 35 6.92 13.09 -2.87
CA ARG A 35 6.73 12.85 -1.43
C ARG A 35 5.26 12.74 -1.03
N ASN A 36 4.42 13.57 -1.65
CA ASN A 36 2.98 13.63 -1.37
C ASN A 36 2.21 12.40 -1.89
N ASP A 37 2.82 11.59 -2.75
CA ASP A 37 2.25 10.35 -3.29
C ASP A 37 2.54 9.14 -2.39
N THR A 38 2.36 9.35 -1.08
CA THR A 38 2.57 8.34 -0.04
C THR A 38 1.27 8.11 0.72
N ILE A 39 0.91 6.84 0.92
CA ILE A 39 -0.19 6.42 1.78
C ILE A 39 0.41 6.01 3.13
N VAL A 40 -0.15 6.53 4.22
CA VAL A 40 0.18 6.14 5.61
C VAL A 40 -1.06 5.44 6.18
N LEU A 41 -0.90 4.19 6.63
CA LEU A 41 -1.98 3.30 7.08
C LEU A 41 -2.14 3.26 8.60
#